data_AF-A0A8J9SMF6-F1
#
_entry.id   AF-A0A8J9SMF6-F1
#
_cell.length_a   1.000
_cell.length_b   1.000
_cell.length_c   1.000
_cell.angle_alpha   90.00
_cell.angle_beta   90.00
_cell.angle_gamma   90.00
#
_symmetry.space_group_name_H-M   'P 1'
#
loop_
_entity.id
_entity.type
_entity.pdbx_description
1 polymer ?
#
loop_
_entity_poly.entity_id
_entity_poly.type
_entity_poly.pdbx_seq_one_letter_code
_entity_poly.pdbx_strand_id
1 'polypeptide(L)'
;MPVRDPRLRIGGKVTAKACHVVHLSECARRYGINKHSKRLVGTVLDVTTTPVSITTGRTSTLITAVYDFGESLFKEKTLNIRSVKAFVLPEDEGMSLIEEIAAETLQTAEADMEAGNLMEESVEAPVAEMVETPADIEPNTLVDTEPNTPVDTEPNSPVAEIVETPVDTNTLVDTESKNPVATVHQTEWYVNERKTRLDVNGHVYVRHFHIRTSVGDLIGQDSDNGVRFSRLEYFLLMFPPTQLTTMCWLTNTMLAQQNKHTITAGELLWFFGILILTTKFESSSRAQLWSTTAPSKYIPAPSFGHTGMSRQRFDNIWKHICWSEQCPVQPEGMSTHVHQWQLVDNFVTRFNEHCSENFVPSHLICVDESISRWYGQGGIG
;
A
#
# COMPACT_ATOMS: atom_id res chain seq x y z
N MET A 1 -48.37 -24.31 15.51
CA MET A 1 -47.96 -23.16 16.36
C MET A 1 -47.14 -22.20 15.50
N PRO A 2 -47.20 -20.86 15.71
CA PRO A 2 -46.38 -19.93 14.97
C PRO A 2 -44.89 -20.18 15.28
N VAL A 3 -44.07 -20.26 14.23
CA VAL A 3 -42.61 -20.42 14.36
C VAL A 3 -42.06 -19.14 15.00
N ARG A 4 -41.48 -19.25 16.20
CA ARG A 4 -40.77 -18.13 16.84
C ARG A 4 -39.51 -17.83 16.03
N ASP A 5 -39.36 -16.58 15.59
CA ASP A 5 -38.18 -16.12 14.86
C ASP A 5 -36.90 -16.46 15.65
N PRO A 6 -35.95 -17.21 15.05
CA PRO A 6 -34.75 -17.67 15.75
C PRO A 6 -33.86 -16.52 16.22
N ARG A 7 -33.93 -15.34 15.60
CA ARG A 7 -33.19 -14.14 15.99
C ARG A 7 -33.64 -13.54 17.32
N LEU A 8 -34.84 -13.90 17.78
CA LEU A 8 -35.44 -13.41 19.04
C LEU A 8 -35.11 -14.31 20.24
N ARG A 9 -34.30 -15.36 20.05
CA ARG A 9 -33.89 -16.26 21.12
C ARG A 9 -32.65 -15.71 21.80
N ILE A 10 -32.76 -15.32 23.07
CA ILE A 10 -31.61 -15.01 23.94
C ILE A 10 -30.67 -16.23 23.98
N GLY A 11 -29.36 -16.00 23.86
CA GLY A 11 -28.34 -17.03 23.66
C GLY A 11 -28.25 -17.59 22.24
N GLY A 12 -29.17 -17.22 21.34
CA GLY A 12 -29.16 -17.64 19.93
C GLY A 12 -28.03 -16.99 19.13
N LYS A 13 -27.62 -17.65 18.04
CA LYS A 13 -26.65 -17.13 17.08
C LYS A 13 -27.34 -16.32 15.98
N VAL A 14 -26.76 -15.18 15.62
CA VAL A 14 -27.23 -14.26 14.57
C VAL A 14 -26.06 -13.74 13.75
N THR A 15 -26.34 -13.19 12.55
CA THR A 15 -25.30 -12.54 11.73
C THR A 15 -25.68 -11.11 11.31
N ALA A 16 -24.72 -10.20 11.38
CA ALA A 16 -24.86 -8.80 10.94
C ALA A 16 -23.65 -8.35 10.12
N LYS A 17 -23.83 -7.33 9.26
CA LYS A 17 -22.70 -6.70 8.55
C LYS A 17 -21.80 -5.97 9.55
N ALA A 18 -20.49 -6.11 9.43
CA ALA A 18 -19.51 -5.50 10.34
C ALA A 18 -19.68 -3.98 10.45
N CYS A 19 -20.00 -3.31 9.33
CA CYS A 19 -20.24 -1.86 9.25
C CYS A 19 -21.51 -1.36 9.97
N HIS A 20 -22.40 -2.26 10.42
CA HIS A 20 -23.49 -1.92 11.32
C HIS A 20 -23.04 -1.96 12.80
N VAL A 21 -22.03 -2.80 13.10
CA VAL A 21 -21.51 -3.02 14.46
C VAL A 21 -20.48 -1.96 14.84
N VAL A 22 -19.53 -1.67 13.93
CA VAL A 22 -18.46 -0.67 14.12
C VAL A 22 -18.40 0.32 12.96
N HIS A 23 -17.68 1.43 13.19
CA HIS A 23 -17.51 2.47 12.18
C HIS A 23 -16.81 1.95 10.91
N LEU A 24 -17.16 2.52 9.75
CA LEU A 24 -16.69 2.06 8.45
C LEU A 24 -15.16 2.11 8.29
N SER A 25 -14.47 3.03 8.98
CA SER A 25 -13.00 3.08 8.99
C SER A 25 -12.36 1.86 9.67
N GLU A 26 -12.96 1.35 10.75
CA GLU A 26 -12.50 0.12 11.42
C GLU A 26 -12.79 -1.11 10.56
N CYS A 27 -13.92 -1.12 9.82
CA CYS A 27 -14.20 -2.16 8.82
C CYS A 27 -13.24 -2.11 7.64
N ALA A 28 -12.85 -0.92 7.16
CA ALA A 28 -11.85 -0.76 6.11
C ALA A 28 -10.47 -1.24 6.59
N ARG A 29 -10.09 -0.93 7.84
CA ARG A 29 -8.83 -1.38 8.47
C ARG A 29 -8.75 -2.90 8.62
N ARG A 30 -9.85 -3.56 9.00
CA ARG A 30 -9.88 -5.01 9.28
C ARG A 30 -10.21 -5.89 8.06
N TYR A 31 -11.02 -5.39 7.13
CA TYR A 31 -11.63 -6.22 6.08
C TYR A 31 -11.40 -5.67 4.66
N GLY A 32 -10.70 -4.53 4.52
CA GLY A 32 -10.30 -3.97 3.23
C GLY A 32 -11.48 -3.78 2.26
N ILE A 33 -11.43 -4.50 1.13
CA ILE A 33 -12.50 -4.49 0.11
C ILE A 33 -13.85 -4.99 0.67
N ASN A 34 -13.82 -5.92 1.63
CA ASN A 34 -15.01 -6.51 2.25
C ASN A 34 -15.64 -5.65 3.35
N LYS A 35 -15.23 -4.38 3.51
CA LYS A 35 -15.74 -3.47 4.55
C LYS A 35 -17.27 -3.26 4.56
N HIS A 36 -17.96 -3.48 3.43
CA HIS A 36 -19.42 -3.39 3.30
C HIS A 36 -20.14 -4.75 3.26
N SER A 37 -19.43 -5.85 3.04
CA SER A 37 -19.97 -7.19 2.83
C SER A 37 -19.72 -8.14 4.00
N LYS A 38 -18.60 -7.98 4.72
CA LYS A 38 -18.18 -8.89 5.80
C LYS A 38 -19.28 -9.01 6.86
N ARG A 39 -19.74 -10.25 7.07
CA ARG A 39 -20.64 -10.63 8.17
C ARG A 39 -19.85 -11.09 9.39
N LEU A 40 -20.40 -10.78 10.56
CA LEU A 40 -19.91 -11.22 11.87
C LEU A 40 -20.98 -12.08 12.53
N VAL A 41 -20.54 -13.14 13.21
CA VAL A 41 -21.42 -13.97 14.04
C VAL A 41 -21.54 -13.29 15.41
N GLY A 42 -22.77 -13.20 15.93
CA GLY A 42 -23.03 -12.68 17.26
C GLY A 42 -23.91 -13.61 18.08
N THR A 43 -23.82 -13.48 19.40
CA THR A 43 -24.70 -14.14 20.38
C THR A 43 -25.68 -13.10 20.92
N VAL A 44 -26.99 -13.39 20.85
CA VAL A 44 -28.04 -12.48 21.34
C VAL A 44 -28.02 -12.43 22.88
N LEU A 45 -27.92 -11.22 23.43
CA LEU A 45 -28.05 -10.96 24.88
C LEU A 45 -29.47 -10.52 25.26
N ASP A 46 -30.05 -9.58 24.52
CA ASP A 46 -31.37 -9.02 24.82
C ASP A 46 -32.17 -8.72 23.54
N VAL A 47 -33.50 -8.70 23.69
CA VAL A 47 -34.48 -8.45 22.63
C VAL A 47 -35.54 -7.48 23.15
N THR A 48 -35.34 -6.20 22.90
CA THR A 48 -36.26 -5.13 23.30
C THR A 48 -37.18 -4.76 22.12
N THR A 49 -38.51 -4.82 22.32
CA THR A 49 -39.48 -4.34 21.32
C THR A 49 -40.17 -3.07 21.82
N THR A 50 -39.96 -1.96 21.10
CA THR A 50 -40.53 -0.64 21.42
C THR A 50 -41.64 -0.25 20.45
N PRO A 51 -42.72 0.40 20.91
CA PRO A 51 -43.67 1.06 20.02
C PRO A 51 -43.02 2.30 19.40
N VAL A 52 -42.97 2.37 18.07
CA VAL A 52 -42.41 3.51 17.31
C VAL A 52 -43.45 4.62 17.15
N SER A 53 -44.73 4.26 17.09
CA SER A 53 -45.83 5.21 16.95
C SER A 53 -47.10 4.61 17.55
N ILE A 54 -47.59 5.24 18.61
CA ILE A 54 -48.85 4.88 19.28
C ILE A 54 -50.03 5.02 18.30
N THR A 55 -49.98 6.01 17.41
CA THR A 55 -51.03 6.31 16.42
C THR A 55 -51.13 5.30 15.29
N THR A 56 -50.05 4.58 14.94
CA THR A 56 -50.01 3.64 13.81
C THR A 56 -49.82 2.17 14.22
N GLY A 57 -49.70 1.89 15.52
CA GLY A 57 -49.48 0.54 16.05
C GLY A 57 -48.15 -0.10 15.66
N ARG A 58 -47.24 0.63 15.00
CA ARG A 58 -45.96 0.12 14.50
C ARG A 58 -44.98 -0.10 15.65
N THR A 59 -44.51 -1.33 15.81
CA THR A 59 -43.43 -1.71 16.74
C THR A 59 -42.09 -1.86 16.01
N SER A 60 -41.00 -1.66 16.73
CA SER A 60 -39.64 -1.94 16.27
C SER A 60 -38.93 -2.83 17.28
N THR A 61 -38.45 -3.97 16.80
CA THR A 61 -37.61 -4.89 17.59
C THR A 61 -36.14 -4.55 17.39
N LEU A 62 -35.47 -4.33 18.52
CA LEU A 62 -34.05 -4.12 18.65
C LEU A 62 -33.43 -5.37 19.28
N ILE A 63 -32.32 -5.84 18.73
CA ILE A 63 -31.57 -6.99 19.20
C ILE A 63 -30.22 -6.48 19.69
N THR A 64 -29.92 -6.70 20.97
CA THR A 64 -28.59 -6.46 21.54
C THR A 64 -27.83 -7.77 21.50
N ALA A 65 -26.69 -7.79 20.80
CA ALA A 65 -25.86 -8.97 20.62
C ALA A 65 -24.38 -8.63 20.76
N VAL A 66 -23.60 -9.61 21.22
CA VAL A 66 -22.13 -9.56 21.26
C VAL A 66 -21.60 -10.24 20.00
N TYR A 67 -20.94 -9.46 19.16
CA TYR A 67 -20.36 -9.89 17.90
C TYR A 67 -18.87 -10.23 18.07
N ASP A 68 -18.47 -11.35 17.47
CA ASP A 68 -17.09 -11.83 17.43
C ASP A 68 -16.35 -11.22 16.23
N PHE A 69 -15.18 -10.62 16.48
CA PHE A 69 -14.31 -10.03 15.46
C PHE A 69 -13.07 -10.88 15.15
N GLY A 70 -12.92 -12.05 15.78
CA GLY A 70 -11.67 -12.81 15.84
C GLY A 70 -10.72 -12.29 16.93
N GLU A 71 -9.60 -13.00 17.14
CA GLU A 71 -8.51 -12.57 18.04
C GLU A 71 -8.96 -12.24 19.48
N SER A 72 -9.97 -12.97 19.98
CA SER A 72 -10.62 -12.74 21.29
C SER A 72 -11.28 -11.35 21.45
N LEU A 73 -11.48 -10.60 20.37
CA LEU A 73 -12.17 -9.31 20.41
C LEU A 73 -13.67 -9.48 20.21
N PHE A 74 -14.42 -9.07 21.23
CA PHE A 74 -15.89 -9.05 21.22
C PHE A 74 -16.40 -7.61 21.31
N LYS A 75 -17.49 -7.30 20.60
CA LYS A 75 -18.21 -6.01 20.75
C LYS A 75 -19.70 -6.19 20.84
N GLU A 76 -20.28 -5.61 21.89
CA GLU A 76 -21.72 -5.49 22.05
C GLU A 76 -22.29 -4.40 21.13
N LYS A 77 -23.44 -4.68 20.51
CA LYS A 77 -24.20 -3.69 19.74
C LYS A 77 -25.69 -4.01 19.73
N THR A 78 -26.50 -2.98 19.92
CA THR A 78 -27.94 -3.01 19.66
C THR A 78 -28.22 -2.62 18.20
N LEU A 79 -28.89 -3.49 17.46
CA LEU A 79 -29.26 -3.30 16.05
C LEU A 79 -30.76 -3.52 15.82
N ASN A 80 -31.32 -2.89 14.78
CA ASN A 80 -32.69 -3.21 14.33
C ASN A 80 -32.74 -4.64 13.77
N ILE A 81 -33.83 -5.37 14.02
CA ILE A 81 -34.03 -6.73 13.49
C ILE A 81 -33.83 -6.83 11.95
N ARG A 82 -34.11 -5.76 11.20
CA ARG A 82 -33.87 -5.70 9.74
C ARG A 82 -32.38 -5.74 9.36
N SER A 83 -31.49 -5.33 10.24
CA SER A 83 -30.03 -5.33 10.05
C SER A 83 -29.37 -6.65 10.47
N VAL A 84 -30.15 -7.62 10.96
CA VAL A 84 -29.71 -8.89 11.56
C VAL A 84 -30.37 -10.08 10.84
N LYS A 85 -29.57 -10.97 10.24
CA LYS A 85 -30.06 -12.26 9.72
C LYS A 85 -29.93 -13.35 10.80
N ALA A 86 -30.71 -14.41 10.68
CA ALA A 86 -30.49 -15.64 11.45
C ALA A 86 -29.10 -16.21 11.10
N PHE A 87 -28.50 -16.96 12.04
CA PHE A 87 -27.33 -17.77 11.73
C PHE A 87 -27.80 -19.10 11.12
N VAL A 88 -27.15 -19.51 10.03
CA VAL A 88 -27.34 -20.77 9.31
C VAL A 88 -25.97 -21.47 9.31
N LEU A 89 -25.95 -22.80 9.39
CA LEU A 89 -24.70 -23.57 9.39
C LEU A 89 -24.19 -23.75 7.94
N PRO A 90 -22.86 -23.87 7.72
CA PRO A 90 -22.27 -23.87 6.38
C PRO A 90 -22.76 -24.96 5.42
N GLU A 91 -23.34 -26.04 5.93
CA GLU A 91 -23.87 -27.14 5.10
C GLU A 91 -25.13 -26.74 4.29
N ASP A 92 -25.87 -25.71 4.71
CA ASP A 92 -27.05 -25.18 4.01
C ASP A 92 -26.74 -23.98 3.08
N GLU A 93 -25.53 -23.40 3.12
CA GLU A 93 -25.23 -22.13 2.43
C GLU A 93 -25.26 -22.25 0.89
N GLY A 94 -24.89 -23.42 0.34
CA GLY A 94 -24.70 -23.64 -1.10
C GLY A 94 -25.96 -23.46 -1.95
N MET A 95 -27.15 -23.57 -1.37
CA MET A 95 -28.42 -23.37 -2.09
C MET A 95 -28.92 -21.92 -2.02
N SER A 96 -28.70 -21.23 -0.89
CA SER A 96 -29.21 -19.87 -0.66
C SER A 96 -28.42 -18.76 -1.37
N LEU A 97 -27.11 -18.97 -1.58
CA LEU A 97 -26.24 -18.01 -2.28
C LEU A 97 -26.66 -17.80 -3.75
N ILE A 98 -27.19 -18.85 -4.39
CA ILE A 98 -27.62 -18.80 -5.80
C ILE A 98 -28.89 -17.94 -5.95
N GLU A 99 -29.83 -18.06 -5.02
CA GLU A 99 -31.07 -17.26 -5.01
C GLU A 99 -30.81 -15.78 -4.65
N GLU A 100 -29.92 -15.49 -3.69
CA GLU A 100 -29.62 -14.10 -3.29
C GLU A 100 -28.88 -13.33 -4.40
N ILE A 101 -27.97 -13.98 -5.15
CA ILE A 101 -27.30 -13.37 -6.32
C ILE A 101 -28.28 -13.11 -7.46
N ALA A 102 -29.23 -14.03 -7.71
CA ALA A 102 -30.26 -13.83 -8.73
C ALA A 102 -31.17 -12.62 -8.41
N ALA A 103 -31.52 -12.44 -7.12
CA ALA A 103 -32.35 -11.33 -6.67
C ALA A 103 -31.66 -9.95 -6.76
N GLU A 104 -30.37 -9.84 -6.39
CA GLU A 104 -29.62 -8.58 -6.54
C GLU A 104 -29.39 -8.21 -8.02
N THR A 105 -29.25 -9.20 -8.91
CA THR A 105 -29.08 -8.97 -10.36
C THR A 105 -30.35 -8.39 -10.99
N LEU A 106 -31.53 -8.89 -10.61
CA LEU A 106 -32.83 -8.37 -11.08
C LEU A 106 -33.08 -6.93 -10.62
N GLN A 107 -32.82 -6.61 -9.36
CA GLN A 107 -33.01 -5.24 -8.82
C GLN A 107 -32.07 -4.21 -9.46
N THR A 108 -30.88 -4.64 -9.93
CA THR A 108 -29.95 -3.76 -10.65
C THR A 108 -30.42 -3.49 -12.08
N ALA A 109 -30.95 -4.51 -12.76
CA ALA A 109 -31.45 -4.37 -14.13
C ALA A 109 -32.72 -3.49 -14.24
N GLU A 110 -33.59 -3.50 -13.23
CA GLU A 110 -34.76 -2.60 -13.18
C GLU A 110 -34.36 -1.13 -13.02
N ALA A 111 -33.33 -0.83 -12.22
CA ALA A 111 -32.82 0.54 -12.02
C ALA A 111 -32.16 1.13 -13.29
N ASP A 112 -31.48 0.30 -14.09
CA ASP A 112 -30.83 0.76 -15.33
C ASP A 112 -31.85 1.08 -16.44
N MET A 113 -33.01 0.41 -16.49
CA MET A 113 -34.08 0.75 -17.44
C MET A 113 -34.78 2.08 -17.10
N GLU A 114 -34.90 2.42 -15.81
CA GLU A 114 -35.55 3.67 -15.38
C GLU A 114 -34.66 4.90 -15.66
N ALA A 115 -33.33 4.74 -15.64
CA ALA A 115 -32.38 5.80 -16.00
C ALA A 115 -32.31 6.09 -17.51
N GLY A 116 -32.55 5.09 -18.37
CA GLY A 116 -32.46 5.23 -19.82
C GLY A 116 -33.56 6.11 -20.44
N ASN A 117 -34.71 6.25 -19.77
CA ASN A 117 -35.91 6.89 -20.31
C ASN A 117 -35.97 8.42 -20.11
N LEU A 118 -34.86 9.05 -19.70
CA LEU A 118 -34.78 10.49 -19.37
C LEU A 118 -33.80 11.29 -20.25
N MET A 119 -33.30 10.73 -21.37
CA MET A 119 -32.36 11.40 -22.27
C MET A 119 -32.85 11.62 -23.72
N GLU A 120 -34.08 11.24 -24.07
CA GLU A 120 -34.66 11.49 -25.41
C GLU A 120 -35.68 12.64 -25.47
N GLU A 121 -35.37 13.81 -24.91
CA GLU A 121 -36.11 15.04 -25.28
C GLU A 121 -35.28 16.33 -25.11
N SER A 122 -34.46 16.68 -26.12
CA SER A 122 -34.14 18.07 -26.53
C SER A 122 -33.12 18.07 -27.68
N VAL A 123 -33.62 18.15 -28.91
CA VAL A 123 -32.83 18.57 -30.08
C VAL A 123 -33.08 20.05 -30.35
N GLU A 124 -32.01 20.82 -30.57
CA GLU A 124 -31.75 21.59 -31.79
C GLU A 124 -30.71 22.71 -31.52
N ALA A 125 -29.76 22.87 -32.43
CA ALA A 125 -28.70 23.88 -32.36
C ALA A 125 -28.62 24.65 -33.69
N PRO A 126 -28.14 25.91 -33.70
CA PRO A 126 -27.62 26.53 -34.91
C PRO A 126 -26.10 26.62 -34.90
N VAL A 127 -25.52 26.35 -36.08
CA VAL A 127 -24.07 26.32 -36.37
C VAL A 127 -23.55 27.72 -36.74
N ALA A 128 -22.28 28.02 -36.43
CA ALA A 128 -21.56 29.14 -37.02
C ALA A 128 -20.08 28.81 -37.31
N GLU A 129 -19.68 29.02 -38.57
CA GLU A 129 -18.32 28.97 -39.13
C GLU A 129 -17.89 30.43 -39.47
N MET A 130 -16.63 30.85 -39.61
CA MET A 130 -15.33 30.16 -39.75
C MET A 130 -14.24 30.96 -38.97
N VAL A 131 -12.95 30.65 -39.23
CA VAL A 131 -11.83 31.60 -39.55
C VAL A 131 -10.50 31.31 -38.81
N GLU A 132 -9.50 30.91 -39.59
CA GLU A 132 -8.04 30.93 -39.33
C GLU A 132 -7.46 32.35 -39.54
N THR A 133 -6.28 32.81 -39.08
CA THR A 133 -5.12 32.27 -38.32
C THR A 133 -4.45 33.45 -37.55
N PRO A 134 -3.11 33.63 -37.46
CA PRO A 134 -2.31 33.27 -36.28
C PRO A 134 -1.68 34.48 -35.54
N ALA A 135 -1.18 34.27 -34.32
CA ALA A 135 -0.25 35.20 -33.67
C ALA A 135 0.70 34.48 -32.69
N ASP A 136 2.00 34.71 -32.84
CA ASP A 136 3.06 34.25 -31.94
C ASP A 136 3.00 34.97 -30.59
N ILE A 137 3.14 34.21 -29.48
CA ILE A 137 3.66 34.74 -28.20
C ILE A 137 4.59 33.68 -27.60
N GLU A 138 5.83 34.08 -27.35
CA GLU A 138 6.88 33.27 -26.73
C GLU A 138 6.54 32.90 -25.26
N PRO A 139 7.04 31.77 -24.72
CA PRO A 139 6.83 31.43 -23.33
C PRO A 139 7.65 32.35 -22.41
N ASN A 140 6.97 33.26 -21.71
CA ASN A 140 7.58 34.09 -20.68
C ASN A 140 8.29 33.23 -19.63
N THR A 141 9.58 33.52 -19.42
CA THR A 141 10.45 32.83 -18.47
C THR A 141 9.98 33.09 -17.04
N LEU A 142 9.53 32.05 -16.33
CA LEU A 142 9.40 32.13 -14.87
C LEU A 142 10.78 32.00 -14.24
N VAL A 143 11.28 33.13 -13.74
CA VAL A 143 12.52 33.20 -12.95
C VAL A 143 12.21 32.67 -11.55
N ASP A 144 12.80 31.51 -11.21
CA ASP A 144 12.80 31.03 -9.83
C ASP A 144 13.47 32.07 -8.93
N THR A 145 12.67 32.68 -8.05
CA THR A 145 13.14 33.59 -7.02
C THR A 145 12.74 33.01 -5.66
N GLU A 146 13.58 32.12 -5.14
CA GLU A 146 13.37 31.58 -3.78
C GLU A 146 13.55 32.71 -2.73
N PRO A 147 12.67 32.77 -1.71
CA PRO A 147 12.85 33.69 -0.59
C PRO A 147 13.94 33.18 0.35
N ASN A 148 15.08 33.88 0.38
CA ASN A 148 16.14 33.67 1.38
C ASN A 148 15.56 33.64 2.79
N THR A 149 15.75 32.53 3.50
CA THR A 149 15.42 32.35 4.92
C THR A 149 16.72 31.87 5.61
N PRO A 150 17.07 32.36 6.82
CA PRO A 150 18.47 32.50 7.19
C PRO A 150 19.16 31.20 7.62
N VAL A 151 20.49 31.21 7.49
CA VAL A 151 21.41 30.18 7.97
C VAL A 151 21.35 30.08 9.50
N ASP A 152 20.72 29.02 10.02
CA ASP A 152 20.92 28.62 11.41
C ASP A 152 22.37 28.16 11.58
N THR A 153 23.16 28.99 12.23
CA THR A 153 24.57 28.72 12.53
C THR A 153 24.63 28.12 13.93
N GLU A 154 24.84 26.81 14.05
CA GLU A 154 25.09 26.20 15.36
C GLU A 154 26.33 26.83 16.02
N PRO A 155 26.27 27.17 17.33
CA PRO A 155 27.40 27.81 18.00
C PRO A 155 28.53 26.80 18.22
N ASN A 156 29.74 27.15 17.75
CA ASN A 156 30.98 26.42 18.04
C ASN A 156 31.15 26.19 19.55
N SER A 157 30.99 24.94 19.98
CA SER A 157 31.44 24.50 21.31
C SER A 157 32.95 24.25 21.28
N PRO A 158 33.71 24.56 22.35
CA PRO A 158 35.14 24.76 22.24
C PRO A 158 35.92 23.45 22.02
N VAL A 159 37.00 23.55 21.25
CA VAL A 159 38.02 22.51 21.12
C VAL A 159 38.64 22.24 22.50
N ALA A 160 38.41 21.05 23.02
CA ALA A 160 39.13 20.55 24.18
C ALA A 160 40.52 20.06 23.74
N GLU A 161 41.55 20.71 24.24
CA GLU A 161 42.95 20.29 24.06
C GLU A 161 43.15 18.93 24.74
N ILE A 162 43.36 17.88 23.94
CA ILE A 162 43.61 16.52 24.45
C ILE A 162 45.05 16.48 24.95
N VAL A 163 45.22 16.70 26.25
CA VAL A 163 46.48 16.41 26.95
C VAL A 163 46.69 14.88 26.95
N GLU A 164 47.71 14.42 26.24
CA GLU A 164 48.13 13.01 26.30
C GLU A 164 48.65 12.68 27.71
N THR A 165 47.82 11.99 28.50
CA THR A 165 48.30 11.25 29.67
C THR A 165 48.86 9.90 29.21
N PRO A 166 50.10 9.51 29.58
CA PRO A 166 50.65 8.22 29.19
C PRO A 166 49.83 7.10 29.81
N VAL A 167 49.37 6.16 28.97
CA VAL A 167 48.63 4.98 29.43
C VAL A 167 49.63 3.97 30.00
N ASP A 168 49.61 3.81 31.33
CA ASP A 168 50.40 2.78 32.01
C ASP A 168 50.03 1.38 31.52
N THR A 169 51.02 0.68 30.96
CA THR A 169 50.92 -0.73 30.55
C THR A 169 50.88 -1.65 31.77
N ASN A 170 49.71 -1.75 32.43
CA ASN A 170 49.50 -2.70 33.52
C ASN A 170 48.27 -3.60 33.33
N THR A 171 48.52 -4.74 32.70
CA THR A 171 48.10 -6.08 33.16
C THR A 171 46.73 -6.22 33.82
N LEU A 172 45.66 -5.87 33.10
CA LEU A 172 44.32 -6.40 33.40
C LEU A 172 44.10 -7.72 32.67
N VAL A 173 43.97 -8.79 33.46
CA VAL A 173 43.81 -10.19 33.03
C VAL A 173 42.47 -10.37 32.29
N ASP A 174 42.51 -10.99 31.11
CA ASP A 174 41.29 -11.34 30.37
C ASP A 174 40.43 -12.31 31.19
N THR A 175 39.34 -11.79 31.72
CA THR A 175 38.35 -12.57 32.47
C THR A 175 37.16 -12.83 31.55
N GLU A 176 37.39 -13.62 30.49
CA GLU A 176 36.31 -14.11 29.63
C GLU A 176 35.43 -15.06 30.47
N SER A 177 34.13 -14.79 30.54
CA SER A 177 33.20 -15.64 31.30
C SER A 177 33.26 -17.05 30.75
N LYS A 178 33.60 -18.04 31.58
CA LYS A 178 33.62 -19.46 31.16
C LYS A 178 32.24 -20.05 30.90
N ASN A 179 31.19 -19.36 31.32
CA ASN A 179 29.81 -19.80 31.14
C ASN A 179 29.14 -18.90 30.08
N PRO A 180 28.44 -19.46 29.09
CA PRO A 180 27.64 -18.68 28.16
C PRO A 180 26.44 -18.05 28.89
N VAL A 181 26.09 -16.84 28.48
CA VAL A 181 24.96 -16.06 28.99
C VAL A 181 23.68 -16.38 28.21
N ALA A 182 23.80 -16.81 26.95
CA ALA A 182 22.70 -17.37 26.17
C ALA A 182 23.21 -18.39 25.15
N THR A 183 22.35 -19.31 24.72
CA THR A 183 22.61 -20.19 23.56
C THR A 183 21.46 -20.01 22.58
N VAL A 184 21.74 -19.53 21.37
CA VAL A 184 20.75 -19.21 20.33
C VAL A 184 21.21 -19.85 19.03
N HIS A 185 20.35 -20.64 18.38
CA HIS A 185 20.66 -21.38 17.15
C HIS A 185 22.01 -22.13 17.19
N GLN A 186 22.22 -22.91 18.26
CA GLN A 186 23.47 -23.65 18.54
C GLN A 186 24.74 -22.78 18.73
N THR A 187 24.62 -21.46 18.70
CA THR A 187 25.71 -20.51 18.99
C THR A 187 25.65 -20.09 20.46
N GLU A 188 26.76 -20.23 21.16
CA GLU A 188 26.93 -19.82 22.55
C GLU A 188 27.43 -18.37 22.64
N TRP A 189 26.75 -17.56 23.44
CA TRP A 189 27.03 -16.13 23.61
C TRP A 189 27.66 -15.87 24.96
N TYR A 190 28.81 -15.19 24.97
CA TYR A 190 29.61 -14.93 26.16
C TYR A 190 29.71 -13.43 26.42
N VAL A 191 29.60 -13.00 27.69
CA VAL A 191 29.86 -11.60 28.05
C VAL A 191 31.37 -11.38 28.13
N ASN A 192 31.85 -10.42 27.34
CA ASN A 192 33.23 -9.96 27.34
C ASN A 192 33.24 -8.43 27.17
N GLU A 193 33.28 -7.70 28.29
CA GLU A 193 33.25 -6.23 28.35
C GLU A 193 34.45 -5.55 27.66
N ARG A 194 35.52 -6.32 27.36
CA ARG A 194 36.68 -5.83 26.63
C ARG A 194 36.43 -5.89 25.12
N LYS A 195 35.91 -7.01 24.61
CA LYS A 195 35.53 -7.17 23.19
C LYS A 195 34.43 -6.22 22.75
N THR A 196 33.51 -5.82 23.64
CA THR A 196 32.48 -4.79 23.34
C THR A 196 33.01 -3.36 23.31
N ARG A 197 34.24 -3.13 23.76
CA ARG A 197 34.92 -1.81 23.78
C ARG A 197 36.09 -1.70 22.81
N LEU A 198 36.45 -2.80 22.15
CA LEU A 198 37.46 -2.81 21.09
C LEU A 198 36.77 -2.56 19.75
N ASP A 199 37.43 -1.80 18.88
CA ASP A 199 37.07 -1.73 17.46
C ASP A 199 37.29 -3.13 16.85
N VAL A 200 36.21 -3.90 16.72
CA VAL A 200 36.25 -5.34 16.40
C VAL A 200 36.98 -5.61 15.07
N ASN A 201 36.98 -4.63 14.17
CA ASN A 201 37.58 -4.70 12.84
C ASN A 201 38.89 -3.87 12.70
N GLY A 202 39.37 -3.24 13.78
CA GLY A 202 40.50 -2.30 13.73
C GLY A 202 40.19 -1.01 12.97
N HIS A 203 41.23 -0.26 12.62
CA HIS A 203 41.11 1.04 11.95
C HIS A 203 40.54 0.91 10.52
N VAL A 204 39.32 1.39 10.30
CA VAL A 204 38.69 1.44 8.97
C VAL A 204 39.01 2.77 8.29
N TYR A 205 39.52 2.72 7.06
CA TYR A 205 39.72 3.93 6.26
C TYR A 205 38.38 4.54 5.84
N VAL A 206 38.23 5.86 6.06
CA VAL A 206 37.07 6.62 5.59
C VAL A 206 37.00 6.54 4.06
N ARG A 207 35.88 5.99 3.56
CA ARG A 207 35.51 6.00 2.14
C ARG A 207 34.05 6.47 2.01
N HIS A 208 33.78 7.22 0.94
CA HIS A 208 32.42 7.62 0.55
C HIS A 208 31.75 6.50 -0.25
N PHE A 209 30.41 6.52 -0.33
CA PHE A 209 29.68 5.63 -1.23
C PHE A 209 29.86 6.09 -2.69
N HIS A 210 29.71 5.16 -3.64
CA HIS A 210 29.73 5.46 -5.07
C HIS A 210 28.71 4.59 -5.81
N ILE A 211 28.21 5.10 -6.93
CA ILE A 211 27.41 4.35 -7.92
C ILE A 211 28.26 4.21 -9.18
N ARG A 212 28.40 2.98 -9.68
CA ARG A 212 29.10 2.67 -10.92
C ARG A 212 28.18 2.92 -12.11
N THR A 213 28.67 3.59 -13.15
CA THR A 213 27.96 3.71 -14.43
C THR A 213 28.20 2.49 -15.31
N SER A 214 27.37 2.30 -16.33
CA SER A 214 27.57 1.26 -17.36
C SER A 214 28.89 1.39 -18.14
N VAL A 215 29.53 2.57 -18.11
CA VAL A 215 30.83 2.85 -18.73
C VAL A 215 32.00 2.61 -17.75
N GLY A 216 31.70 2.43 -16.46
CA GLY A 216 32.67 2.16 -15.39
C GLY A 216 33.07 3.39 -14.56
N ASP A 217 32.52 4.57 -14.84
CA ASP A 217 32.72 5.77 -14.01
C ASP A 217 32.13 5.57 -12.61
N LEU A 218 32.69 6.25 -11.61
CA LEU A 218 32.18 6.25 -10.24
C LEU A 218 31.57 7.60 -9.90
N ILE A 219 30.26 7.61 -9.63
CA ILE A 219 29.50 8.78 -9.21
C ILE A 219 29.35 8.70 -7.68
N GLY A 220 29.99 9.62 -6.97
CA GLY A 220 29.94 9.71 -5.52
C GLY A 220 29.34 11.04 -5.04
N GLN A 221 29.62 11.39 -3.79
CA GLN A 221 29.33 12.71 -3.26
C GLN A 221 30.06 13.80 -4.09
N ASP A 222 29.38 14.91 -4.38
CA ASP A 222 29.87 16.09 -5.11
C ASP A 222 30.44 15.82 -6.54
N SER A 223 30.26 14.62 -7.08
CA SER A 223 30.83 14.25 -8.39
C SER A 223 30.05 14.77 -9.60
N ASP A 224 28.82 15.28 -9.40
CA ASP A 224 27.98 15.83 -10.48
C ASP A 224 27.45 17.25 -10.21
N ASN A 225 28.30 18.12 -9.68
CA ASN A 225 27.98 19.54 -9.48
C ASN A 225 27.66 20.31 -10.78
N GLY A 226 27.94 19.72 -11.95
CA GLY A 226 27.60 20.25 -13.27
C GLY A 226 26.25 19.77 -13.84
N VAL A 227 25.50 18.93 -13.11
CA VAL A 227 24.23 18.33 -13.54
C VAL A 227 24.35 17.63 -14.91
N ARG A 228 25.36 16.76 -15.03
CA ARG A 228 25.61 15.92 -16.21
C ARG A 228 24.56 14.81 -16.34
N PHE A 229 23.96 14.37 -15.24
CA PHE A 229 22.93 13.34 -15.21
C PHE A 229 21.58 13.92 -14.80
N SER A 230 20.54 13.57 -15.55
CA SER A 230 19.15 13.84 -15.19
C SER A 230 18.69 12.96 -14.03
N ARG A 231 17.64 13.39 -13.33
CA ARG A 231 16.99 12.59 -12.26
C ARG A 231 16.50 11.22 -12.76
N LEU A 232 16.17 11.10 -14.05
CA LEU A 232 15.77 9.83 -14.66
C LEU A 232 16.97 8.90 -14.85
N GLU A 233 18.13 9.42 -15.25
CA GLU A 233 19.36 8.62 -15.35
C GLU A 233 19.81 8.12 -13.99
N TYR A 234 19.74 8.94 -12.94
CA TYR A 234 19.96 8.49 -11.55
C TYR A 234 19.00 7.36 -11.12
N PHE A 235 17.71 7.45 -11.49
CA PHE A 235 16.75 6.37 -11.24
C PHE A 235 17.14 5.09 -12.00
N LEU A 236 17.54 5.20 -13.27
CA LEU A 236 17.94 4.08 -14.12
C LEU A 236 19.33 3.49 -13.78
N LEU A 237 20.20 4.23 -13.09
CA LEU A 237 21.43 3.68 -12.52
C LEU A 237 21.16 2.72 -11.36
N MET A 238 20.11 2.98 -10.57
CA MET A 238 19.74 2.13 -9.42
C MET A 238 18.67 1.07 -9.76
N PHE A 239 17.81 1.33 -10.75
CA PHE A 239 16.77 0.38 -11.17
C PHE A 239 17.30 -0.57 -12.26
N PRO A 240 17.25 -1.91 -12.09
CA PRO A 240 17.87 -2.84 -13.03
C PRO A 240 17.23 -2.78 -14.43
N PRO A 241 17.99 -2.51 -15.51
CA PRO A 241 17.45 -2.45 -16.87
C PRO A 241 16.86 -3.78 -17.35
N THR A 242 17.44 -4.90 -16.91
CA THR A 242 16.93 -6.26 -17.12
C THR A 242 15.55 -6.42 -16.51
N GLN A 243 15.38 -6.02 -15.26
CA GLN A 243 14.11 -6.10 -14.54
C GLN A 243 13.04 -5.19 -15.15
N LEU A 244 13.38 -3.96 -15.57
CA LEU A 244 12.45 -3.07 -16.28
C LEU A 244 11.90 -3.73 -17.55
N THR A 245 12.77 -4.39 -18.31
CA THR A 245 12.41 -5.12 -19.54
C THR A 245 11.49 -6.30 -19.23
N THR A 246 11.83 -7.11 -18.22
CA THR A 246 11.00 -8.26 -17.79
C THR A 246 9.61 -7.83 -17.31
N MET A 247 9.52 -6.78 -16.49
CA MET A 247 8.22 -6.25 -16.04
C MET A 247 7.35 -5.78 -17.22
N CYS A 248 7.95 -5.10 -18.20
CA CYS A 248 7.24 -4.68 -19.41
C CYS A 248 6.70 -5.89 -20.19
N TRP A 249 7.50 -6.94 -20.35
CA TRP A 249 7.08 -8.17 -21.04
C TRP A 249 5.96 -8.91 -20.30
N LEU A 250 6.13 -9.18 -19.00
CA LEU A 250 5.13 -9.89 -18.18
C LEU A 250 3.80 -9.13 -18.12
N THR A 251 3.86 -7.81 -17.88
CA THR A 251 2.67 -6.96 -17.84
C THR A 251 1.96 -6.92 -19.19
N ASN A 252 2.70 -6.95 -20.30
CA ASN A 252 2.14 -7.05 -21.65
C ASN A 252 1.40 -8.38 -21.89
N THR A 253 1.94 -9.50 -21.41
CA THR A 253 1.24 -10.79 -21.46
C THR A 253 -0.10 -10.74 -20.72
N MET A 254 -0.13 -10.18 -19.51
CA MET A 254 -1.37 -10.05 -18.73
C MET A 254 -2.38 -9.06 -19.33
N LEU A 255 -1.91 -7.92 -19.86
CA LEU A 255 -2.77 -6.94 -20.53
C LEU A 255 -3.39 -7.55 -21.81
N ALA A 256 -2.61 -8.28 -22.61
CA ALA A 256 -3.10 -8.94 -23.81
C ALA A 256 -4.17 -10.01 -23.50
N GLN A 257 -3.97 -10.84 -22.47
CA GLN A 257 -4.97 -11.81 -22.00
C GLN A 257 -6.31 -11.16 -21.60
N GLN A 258 -6.27 -9.91 -21.15
CA GLN A 258 -7.45 -9.14 -20.72
C GLN A 258 -7.98 -8.20 -21.82
N ASN A 259 -7.56 -8.39 -23.08
CA ASN A 259 -7.89 -7.57 -24.24
C ASN A 259 -7.64 -6.05 -23.98
N LYS A 260 -6.51 -5.72 -23.34
CA LYS A 260 -6.05 -4.35 -23.10
C LYS A 260 -4.83 -4.04 -23.97
N HIS A 261 -4.66 -2.76 -24.30
CA HIS A 261 -3.45 -2.29 -24.97
C HIS A 261 -2.20 -2.62 -24.15
N THR A 262 -1.16 -3.12 -24.82
CA THR A 262 0.18 -3.30 -24.24
C THR A 262 0.82 -1.96 -23.88
N ILE A 263 1.80 -1.99 -22.98
CA ILE A 263 2.66 -0.87 -22.56
C ILE A 263 4.04 -0.94 -23.23
N THR A 264 4.73 0.18 -23.23
CA THR A 264 6.18 0.26 -23.54
C THR A 264 6.98 0.45 -22.25
N ALA A 265 8.30 0.25 -22.31
CA ALA A 265 9.19 0.56 -21.17
C ALA A 265 9.12 2.05 -20.77
N GLY A 266 8.94 2.97 -21.74
CA GLY A 266 8.72 4.39 -21.46
C GLY A 266 7.41 4.66 -20.72
N GLU A 267 6.33 3.97 -21.08
CA GLU A 267 5.04 4.08 -20.37
C GLU A 267 5.09 3.45 -18.97
N LEU A 268 5.89 2.38 -18.79
CA LEU A 268 6.18 1.82 -17.47
C LEU A 268 6.96 2.80 -16.58
N LEU A 269 7.93 3.53 -17.15
CA LEU A 269 8.63 4.61 -16.46
C LEU A 269 7.71 5.78 -16.13
N TRP A 270 6.77 6.15 -17.00
CA TRP A 270 5.70 7.12 -16.66
C TRP A 270 4.82 6.63 -15.52
N PHE A 271 4.44 5.35 -15.50
CA PHE A 271 3.70 4.76 -14.38
C PHE A 271 4.48 4.88 -13.07
N PHE A 272 5.77 4.56 -13.04
CA PHE A 272 6.63 4.76 -11.85
C PHE A 272 6.78 6.25 -11.47
N GLY A 273 6.94 7.14 -12.44
CA GLY A 273 6.96 8.59 -12.22
C GLY A 273 5.68 9.09 -11.54
N ILE A 274 4.53 8.57 -11.95
CA ILE A 274 3.25 8.82 -11.28
C ILE A 274 3.24 8.25 -9.87
N LEU A 275 3.76 7.03 -9.63
CA LEU A 275 3.85 6.47 -8.26
C LEU A 275 4.68 7.37 -7.34
N ILE A 276 5.85 7.80 -7.79
CA ILE A 276 6.72 8.73 -7.05
C ILE A 276 5.97 10.05 -6.81
N LEU A 277 5.26 10.58 -7.81
CA LEU A 277 4.46 11.79 -7.65
C LEU A 277 3.31 11.61 -6.63
N THR A 278 2.67 10.44 -6.54
CA THR A 278 1.60 10.21 -5.54
C THR A 278 2.08 10.41 -4.10
N THR A 279 3.38 10.18 -3.81
CA THR A 279 3.96 10.39 -2.47
C THR A 279 3.92 11.85 -2.00
N LYS A 280 3.69 12.80 -2.91
CA LYS A 280 3.52 14.24 -2.61
C LYS A 280 2.08 14.64 -2.28
N PHE A 281 1.12 13.71 -2.36
CA PHE A 281 -0.31 14.01 -2.21
C PHE A 281 -0.99 13.13 -1.17
N GLU A 282 -1.52 13.75 -0.12
CA GLU A 282 -2.47 13.11 0.78
C GLU A 282 -3.84 13.02 0.09
N SER A 283 -4.31 11.81 -0.21
CA SER A 283 -5.62 11.58 -0.83
C SER A 283 -6.37 10.44 -0.16
N SER A 284 -7.69 10.60 0.02
CA SER A 284 -8.55 9.55 0.56
C SER A 284 -8.94 8.49 -0.50
N SER A 285 -8.82 8.86 -1.78
CA SER A 285 -9.00 7.95 -2.91
C SER A 285 -8.06 8.31 -4.05
N ARG A 286 -7.36 7.31 -4.58
CA ARG A 286 -6.44 7.45 -5.72
C ARG A 286 -7.09 8.12 -6.95
N ALA A 287 -8.40 7.93 -7.14
CA ALA A 287 -9.12 8.57 -8.24
C ALA A 287 -9.12 10.10 -8.17
N GLN A 288 -9.00 10.69 -6.96
CA GLN A 288 -8.94 12.14 -6.74
C GLN A 288 -7.66 12.77 -7.30
N LEU A 289 -6.60 11.99 -7.53
CA LEU A 289 -5.34 12.49 -8.12
C LEU A 289 -5.53 12.94 -9.58
N TRP A 290 -6.55 12.45 -10.28
CA TRP A 290 -6.93 12.93 -11.61
C TRP A 290 -7.99 14.06 -11.58
N SER A 291 -8.35 14.57 -10.39
CA SER A 291 -9.25 15.72 -10.27
C SER A 291 -8.58 16.99 -10.82
N THR A 292 -9.30 17.72 -11.66
CA THR A 292 -8.99 19.10 -12.09
C THR A 292 -9.55 20.15 -11.14
N THR A 293 -10.43 19.76 -10.20
CA THR A 293 -10.97 20.65 -9.17
C THR A 293 -10.02 20.72 -7.97
N ALA A 294 -9.64 21.95 -7.60
CA ALA A 294 -8.78 22.22 -6.47
C ALA A 294 -9.52 21.98 -5.13
N PRO A 295 -8.91 21.31 -4.14
CA PRO A 295 -9.55 21.08 -2.84
C PRO A 295 -9.71 22.37 -2.02
N SER A 296 -8.90 23.40 -2.29
CA SER A 296 -9.07 24.74 -1.71
C SER A 296 -8.43 25.80 -2.62
N LYS A 297 -8.69 27.09 -2.35
CA LYS A 297 -8.05 28.21 -3.08
C LYS A 297 -6.53 28.33 -2.91
N TYR A 298 -5.92 27.58 -1.99
CA TYR A 298 -4.48 27.61 -1.69
C TYR A 298 -3.73 26.36 -2.15
N ILE A 299 -4.46 25.30 -2.54
CA ILE A 299 -3.87 24.00 -2.91
C ILE A 299 -4.34 23.68 -4.33
N PRO A 300 -3.46 23.62 -5.33
CA PRO A 300 -3.86 23.32 -6.70
C PRO A 300 -4.46 21.91 -6.81
N ALA A 301 -5.29 21.72 -7.82
CA ALA A 301 -5.83 20.40 -8.14
C ALA A 301 -4.68 19.46 -8.58
N PRO A 302 -4.57 18.22 -8.07
CA PRO A 302 -3.48 17.32 -8.41
C PRO A 302 -3.37 17.06 -9.92
N SER A 303 -4.50 16.98 -10.62
CA SER A 303 -4.59 17.07 -12.09
C SER A 303 -3.72 16.08 -12.89
N PHE A 304 -3.50 14.86 -12.38
CA PHE A 304 -2.57 13.86 -12.93
C PHE A 304 -2.82 13.50 -14.41
N GLY A 305 -3.98 13.84 -14.99
CA GLY A 305 -4.19 13.73 -16.43
C GLY A 305 -3.17 14.53 -17.27
N HIS A 306 -2.61 15.62 -16.73
CA HIS A 306 -1.58 16.42 -17.38
C HIS A 306 -0.20 15.74 -17.44
N THR A 307 0.02 14.63 -16.71
CA THR A 307 1.26 13.84 -16.85
C THR A 307 1.22 12.90 -18.07
N GLY A 308 0.19 13.00 -18.92
CA GLY A 308 0.03 12.21 -20.14
C GLY A 308 -0.66 10.84 -19.95
N MET A 309 -0.86 10.37 -18.71
CA MET A 309 -1.54 9.10 -18.44
C MET A 309 -2.95 9.33 -17.88
N SER A 310 -3.95 8.81 -18.60
CA SER A 310 -5.34 8.87 -18.12
C SER A 310 -5.55 7.97 -16.89
N ARG A 311 -6.51 8.33 -16.03
CA ARG A 311 -6.87 7.55 -14.84
C ARG A 311 -7.16 6.09 -15.18
N GLN A 312 -7.91 5.86 -16.26
CA GLN A 312 -8.27 4.52 -16.72
C GLN A 312 -7.05 3.74 -17.19
N ARG A 313 -6.08 4.39 -17.86
CA ARG A 313 -4.83 3.74 -18.27
C ARG A 313 -4.00 3.36 -17.06
N PHE A 314 -3.85 4.26 -16.09
CA PHE A 314 -3.18 3.99 -14.83
C PHE A 314 -3.85 2.83 -14.06
N ASP A 315 -5.17 2.87 -13.88
CA ASP A 315 -5.92 1.81 -13.18
C ASP A 315 -5.78 0.44 -13.90
N ASN A 316 -5.72 0.43 -15.24
CA ASN A 316 -5.45 -0.78 -16.03
C ASN A 316 -4.02 -1.31 -15.82
N ILE A 317 -2.99 -0.45 -15.83
CA ILE A 317 -1.60 -0.87 -15.59
C ILE A 317 -1.46 -1.39 -14.15
N TRP A 318 -1.93 -0.62 -13.16
CA TRP A 318 -1.88 -0.99 -11.74
C TRP A 318 -2.49 -2.37 -11.45
N LYS A 319 -3.59 -2.73 -12.13
CA LYS A 319 -4.26 -4.02 -11.91
C LYS A 319 -3.50 -5.22 -12.49
N HIS A 320 -2.71 -5.03 -13.54
CA HIS A 320 -2.10 -6.13 -14.31
C HIS A 320 -0.56 -6.09 -14.32
N ILE A 321 0.05 -5.20 -13.53
CA ILE A 321 1.51 -5.11 -13.41
C ILE A 321 2.09 -6.37 -12.76
N CYS A 322 3.07 -6.96 -13.42
CA CYS A 322 3.77 -8.15 -12.95
C CYS A 322 5.23 -7.86 -12.67
N TRP A 323 5.71 -8.34 -11.53
CA TRP A 323 7.07 -8.09 -11.04
C TRP A 323 8.00 -9.27 -11.30
N SER A 324 7.49 -10.50 -11.26
CA SER A 324 8.30 -11.71 -11.39
C SER A 324 7.52 -12.80 -12.12
N GLU A 325 8.27 -13.74 -12.70
CA GLU A 325 7.77 -14.97 -13.28
C GLU A 325 7.27 -15.93 -12.18
N GLN A 326 6.02 -16.39 -12.29
CA GLN A 326 5.45 -17.43 -11.43
C GLN A 326 4.97 -18.59 -12.31
N CYS A 327 5.21 -19.84 -11.88
CA CYS A 327 4.63 -21.01 -12.53
C CYS A 327 3.09 -20.98 -12.41
N PRO A 328 2.31 -21.13 -13.50
CA PRO A 328 0.84 -21.09 -13.43
C PRO A 328 0.20 -22.15 -12.53
N VAL A 329 0.93 -23.23 -12.25
CA VAL A 329 0.56 -24.30 -11.33
C VAL A 329 1.68 -24.45 -10.30
N GLN A 330 1.32 -24.64 -9.03
CA GLN A 330 2.25 -24.92 -7.94
C GLN A 330 2.99 -26.25 -8.21
N PRO A 331 4.34 -26.25 -8.25
CA PRO A 331 5.11 -27.48 -8.43
C PRO A 331 4.92 -28.48 -7.28
N GLU A 332 4.97 -29.78 -7.60
CA GLU A 332 4.90 -30.84 -6.59
C GLU A 332 6.08 -30.73 -5.60
N GLY A 333 5.77 -30.79 -4.29
CA GLY A 333 6.76 -30.60 -3.22
C GLY A 333 7.09 -29.14 -2.87
N MET A 334 6.63 -28.15 -3.64
CA MET A 334 6.75 -26.73 -3.27
C MET A 334 5.65 -26.33 -2.28
N SER A 335 5.98 -25.57 -1.23
CA SER A 335 4.96 -25.02 -0.32
C SER A 335 4.19 -23.87 -0.98
N THR A 336 2.91 -23.72 -0.62
CA THR A 336 2.04 -22.66 -1.19
C THR A 336 2.60 -21.27 -0.90
N HIS A 337 3.21 -21.07 0.26
CA HIS A 337 3.91 -19.82 0.61
C HIS A 337 5.06 -19.53 -0.36
N VAL A 338 5.97 -20.50 -0.59
CA VAL A 338 7.08 -20.32 -1.55
C VAL A 338 6.57 -20.04 -2.95
N HIS A 339 5.52 -20.76 -3.41
CA HIS A 339 4.91 -20.50 -4.71
C HIS A 339 4.31 -19.08 -4.82
N GLN A 340 3.71 -18.54 -3.76
CA GLN A 340 3.20 -17.16 -3.73
C GLN A 340 4.32 -16.10 -3.78
N TRP A 341 5.44 -16.32 -3.09
CA TRP A 341 6.58 -15.38 -3.10
C TRP A 341 7.26 -15.26 -4.47
N GLN A 342 7.15 -16.27 -5.34
CA GLN A 342 7.60 -16.20 -6.74
C GLN A 342 7.00 -15.01 -7.53
N LEU A 343 5.88 -14.41 -7.09
CA LEU A 343 5.34 -13.18 -7.67
C LEU A 343 6.25 -11.95 -7.52
N VAL A 344 7.23 -11.98 -6.61
CA VAL A 344 8.21 -10.91 -6.37
C VAL A 344 9.67 -11.38 -6.26
N ASP A 345 9.93 -12.67 -6.03
CA ASP A 345 11.30 -13.16 -5.75
C ASP A 345 12.33 -12.82 -6.83
N ASN A 346 12.01 -12.97 -8.13
CA ASN A 346 12.97 -12.62 -9.19
C ASN A 346 13.18 -11.11 -9.31
N PHE A 347 12.17 -10.28 -8.96
CA PHE A 347 12.33 -8.83 -8.88
C PHE A 347 13.33 -8.48 -7.77
N VAL A 348 13.15 -9.03 -6.56
CA VAL A 348 14.05 -8.80 -5.42
C VAL A 348 15.47 -9.30 -5.73
N THR A 349 15.58 -10.48 -6.35
CA THR A 349 16.86 -11.09 -6.73
C THR A 349 17.63 -10.20 -7.70
N ARG A 350 17.03 -9.83 -8.84
CA ARG A 350 17.66 -8.97 -9.85
C ARG A 350 17.97 -7.57 -9.34
N PHE A 351 17.14 -7.04 -8.43
CA PHE A 351 17.40 -5.75 -7.78
C PHE A 351 18.64 -5.82 -6.87
N ASN A 352 18.73 -6.86 -6.04
CA ASN A 352 19.87 -7.07 -5.16
C ASN A 352 21.16 -7.37 -5.93
N GLU A 353 21.11 -8.18 -7.00
CA GLU A 353 22.24 -8.46 -7.89
C GLU A 353 22.76 -7.15 -8.50
N HIS A 354 21.89 -6.38 -9.16
CA HIS A 354 22.23 -5.08 -9.76
C HIS A 354 22.80 -4.09 -8.74
N CYS A 355 22.22 -3.99 -7.54
CA CYS A 355 22.76 -3.15 -6.48
C CYS A 355 24.13 -3.65 -5.99
N SER A 356 24.36 -4.97 -5.90
CA SER A 356 25.64 -5.53 -5.46
C SER A 356 26.79 -5.25 -6.43
N GLU A 357 26.50 -5.16 -7.74
CA GLU A 357 27.48 -4.86 -8.78
C GLU A 357 27.76 -3.36 -8.92
N ASN A 358 26.71 -2.53 -8.77
CA ASN A 358 26.77 -1.11 -9.12
C ASN A 358 26.87 -0.17 -7.92
N PHE A 359 26.41 -0.54 -6.72
CA PHE A 359 26.53 0.29 -5.52
C PHE A 359 27.73 -0.10 -4.66
N VAL A 360 28.66 0.82 -4.48
CA VAL A 360 29.82 0.68 -3.60
C VAL A 360 29.48 1.34 -2.25
N PRO A 361 29.32 0.59 -1.15
CA PRO A 361 28.97 1.16 0.15
C PRO A 361 30.12 1.98 0.75
N SER A 362 29.77 2.90 1.64
CA SER A 362 30.73 3.70 2.40
C SER A 362 31.56 2.83 3.38
N HIS A 363 32.42 3.45 4.19
CA HIS A 363 33.11 2.77 5.29
C HIS A 363 32.15 2.39 6.43
N LEU A 364 31.04 3.12 6.56
CA LEU A 364 29.98 2.88 7.53
C LEU A 364 28.77 2.21 6.84
N ILE A 365 28.22 1.20 7.50
CA ILE A 365 26.99 0.49 7.11
C ILE A 365 26.12 0.38 8.35
N CYS A 366 24.82 0.68 8.21
CA CYS A 366 23.81 0.41 9.23
C CYS A 366 22.94 -0.77 8.77
N VAL A 367 22.49 -1.59 9.72
CA VAL A 367 21.56 -2.70 9.48
C VAL A 367 20.38 -2.52 10.42
N ASP A 368 19.17 -2.44 9.87
CA ASP A 368 17.92 -2.24 10.59
C ASP A 368 16.76 -2.89 9.82
N GLU A 369 15.62 -3.11 10.47
CA GLU A 369 14.45 -3.79 9.91
C GLU A 369 13.41 -2.80 9.37
N SER A 370 13.09 -2.88 8.07
CA SER A 370 12.00 -2.11 7.46
C SER A 370 10.69 -2.90 7.38
N ILE A 371 9.63 -2.43 8.03
CA ILE A 371 8.32 -3.11 8.02
C ILE A 371 7.32 -2.39 7.11
N SER A 372 6.96 -3.03 5.99
CA SER A 372 5.86 -2.62 5.12
C SER A 372 4.53 -3.18 5.61
N ARG A 373 3.54 -2.32 5.88
CA ARG A 373 2.21 -2.73 6.36
C ARG A 373 1.34 -3.25 5.20
N TRP A 374 0.82 -4.47 5.34
CA TRP A 374 -0.14 -5.07 4.41
C TRP A 374 -1.40 -5.53 5.14
N TYR A 375 -2.57 -5.24 4.56
CA TYR A 375 -3.89 -5.57 5.12
C TYR A 375 -4.75 -6.42 4.18
N GLY A 376 -4.18 -6.91 3.07
CA GLY A 376 -4.82 -7.90 2.21
C GLY A 376 -4.61 -9.33 2.74
N GLN A 377 -5.24 -10.31 2.09
CA GLN A 377 -4.88 -11.71 2.27
C GLN A 377 -3.49 -11.95 1.66
N GLY A 378 -2.44 -11.89 2.49
CA GLY A 378 -1.09 -12.32 2.13
C GLY A 378 -0.79 -13.65 2.80
N GLY A 379 -0.14 -14.58 2.08
CA GLY A 379 0.52 -15.77 2.64
C GLY A 379 -0.37 -16.87 3.24
N ILE A 380 -1.66 -16.61 3.46
CA ILE A 380 -2.57 -17.51 4.19
C ILE A 380 -3.90 -17.63 3.42
N GLY A 381 -4.03 -18.76 2.71
CA GLY A 381 -5.23 -19.23 2.02
C GLY A 381 -5.18 -20.75 1.95
#